data_AF-A0A2U2DQP2-F1
#
_entry.id   AF-A0A2U2DQP2-F1
#
_cell.length_a   1.000
_cell.length_b   1.000
_cell.length_c   1.000
_cell.angle_alpha   90.00
_cell.angle_beta   90.00
_cell.angle_gamma   90.00
#
_symmetry.space_group_name_H-M   'P 1'
#
loop_
_entity.id
_entity.type
_entity.pdbx_description
1 polymer ?
#
loop_
_entity_poly.entity_id
_entity_poly.type
_entity_poly.pdbx_seq_one_letter_code
_entity_poly.pdbx_strand_id
1 'polypeptide(L)'
;MMNAGVLDADGPAADSEPVSLDLRRSIVDAVLGRGGEELAAALDDFFGEDDRTAGLARWFSQEQVARTEPSRISAMLMRDIAALDALIGDQVDAILHAAEFKRLEAAWRGVDLLIAESDDDEKIRLRLFNATWLELSRDFDRSIEFDQSTLFAKVYNEEYGMPGGVPYGLLICDYAVRHRFSSGAGPVTDDVSTLSSIAQVAAAAFSPCVIGAAPELFGVSTFADLSYSQRLDTSFRLAEYQRWRKLREREESRFVGIALPRILLRDRYQDSAVRQDGFRYIEGGIGLDSWLWGNAAFGFGVVAIRAFKEWGWFADVCGTRGDSNRGGVISDLPSPDFSTKEIAGYRRPLEVELTDKKQKALEDLGFISFSPCNFTRSMVMLGAQSLHLPTEEGDVAERANDRLSSMLQYVMCISRFAHYVKVMARDRVGAYSTPQDLERYLEEWLRNYTIGNTDAGPDLKARYPLSGARLEVREVPGRPGTMSCVMHLQPHFQFDQVVSGFKMRTEIQTTRTR
;
A
#
# COMPACT_ATOMS: atom_id res chain seq x y z
N MET A 1 -41.07 -9.85 73.47
CA MET A 1 -41.59 -11.01 74.24
C MET A 1 -41.27 -12.26 73.45
N MET A 2 -40.41 -13.13 74.02
CA MET A 2 -40.33 -14.61 73.89
C MET A 2 -40.36 -15.24 72.49
N ASN A 3 -39.60 -16.26 72.11
CA ASN A 3 -38.51 -17.08 72.66
C ASN A 3 -38.04 -17.90 71.42
N ALA A 4 -36.76 -17.93 71.07
CA ALA A 4 -35.84 -19.04 71.35
C ALA A 4 -36.41 -20.45 71.06
N GLY A 5 -35.84 -21.09 70.02
CA GLY A 5 -36.04 -22.49 69.68
C GLY A 5 -34.93 -22.96 68.75
N VAL A 6 -33.75 -23.17 69.33
CA VAL A 6 -32.62 -23.88 68.72
C VAL A 6 -32.97 -25.37 68.71
N LEU A 7 -32.90 -26.00 67.54
CA LEU A 7 -32.85 -27.45 67.39
C LEU A 7 -31.69 -27.77 66.45
N ASP A 8 -30.55 -28.10 67.06
CA ASP A 8 -29.48 -28.86 66.44
C ASP A 8 -30.03 -30.21 65.98
N ALA A 9 -29.78 -30.54 64.72
CA ALA A 9 -29.86 -31.90 64.20
C ALA A 9 -28.70 -32.08 63.23
N ASP A 10 -27.55 -32.46 63.78
CA ASP A 10 -26.47 -33.13 63.06
C ASP A 10 -27.04 -34.39 62.37
N GLY A 11 -27.22 -34.32 61.06
CA GLY A 11 -27.38 -35.46 60.18
C GLY A 11 -26.04 -35.76 59.48
N PRO A 12 -25.66 -37.04 59.32
CA PRO A 12 -24.35 -37.39 58.79
C PRO A 12 -24.19 -36.87 57.37
N ALA A 13 -23.03 -36.30 57.08
CA ALA A 13 -22.59 -35.90 55.76
C ALA A 13 -22.81 -37.07 54.79
N ALA A 14 -23.75 -36.89 53.86
CA ALA A 14 -23.83 -37.73 52.68
C ALA A 14 -22.52 -37.51 51.92
N ASP A 15 -21.74 -38.57 51.79
CA ASP A 15 -20.62 -38.64 50.85
C ASP A 15 -21.11 -38.13 49.49
N SER A 16 -20.73 -36.90 49.15
CA SER A 16 -20.89 -36.37 47.82
C SER A 16 -19.98 -37.20 46.93
N GLU A 17 -20.55 -38.12 46.16
CA GLU A 17 -19.87 -38.69 45.00
C GLU A 17 -19.18 -37.54 44.26
N PRO A 18 -17.88 -37.63 43.95
CA PRO A 18 -17.21 -36.58 43.21
C PRO A 18 -17.96 -36.46 41.90
N VAL A 19 -18.62 -35.31 41.70
CA VAL A 19 -19.24 -34.95 40.44
C VAL A 19 -18.17 -35.20 39.39
N SER A 20 -18.39 -36.21 38.55
CA SER A 20 -17.53 -36.48 37.41
C SER A 20 -17.55 -35.23 36.54
N LEU A 21 -16.61 -34.32 36.81
CA LEU A 21 -16.39 -33.12 36.04
C LEU A 21 -15.93 -33.64 34.67
N ASP A 22 -16.84 -33.61 33.69
CA ASP A 22 -16.53 -33.98 32.32
C ASP A 22 -15.59 -32.91 31.76
N LEU A 23 -14.28 -33.07 32.05
CA LEU A 23 -13.19 -32.18 31.67
C LEU A 23 -13.22 -31.95 30.16
N ARG A 24 -13.53 -33.01 29.39
CA ARG A 24 -13.66 -32.97 27.94
C ARG A 24 -14.75 -32.01 27.47
N ARG A 25 -15.90 -31.93 28.16
CA ARG A 25 -16.98 -30.97 27.81
C ARG A 25 -16.76 -29.57 28.35
N SER A 26 -15.99 -29.44 29.43
CA SER A 26 -15.80 -28.19 30.16
C SER A 26 -14.42 -27.58 29.95
N ILE A 27 -13.61 -28.10 29.02
CA ILE A 27 -12.22 -27.69 28.80
C ILE A 27 -12.08 -26.20 28.51
N VAL A 28 -13.01 -25.61 27.76
CA VAL A 28 -12.99 -24.17 27.46
C VAL A 28 -13.17 -23.35 28.75
N ASP A 29 -14.12 -23.75 29.60
CA ASP A 29 -14.36 -23.09 30.88
C ASP A 29 -13.23 -23.34 31.89
N ALA A 30 -12.56 -24.49 31.80
CA ALA A 30 -11.37 -24.81 32.58
C ALA A 30 -10.20 -23.87 32.23
N VAL A 31 -9.88 -23.76 30.93
CA VAL A 31 -8.80 -22.91 30.42
C VAL A 31 -9.05 -21.42 30.69
N LEU A 32 -10.31 -20.98 30.59
CA LEU A 32 -10.69 -19.59 30.84
C LEU A 32 -10.93 -19.26 32.32
N GLY A 33 -10.75 -20.23 33.23
CA GLY A 33 -10.99 -20.05 34.67
C GLY A 33 -12.45 -19.76 35.05
N ARG A 34 -13.40 -20.11 34.18
CA ARG A 34 -14.85 -19.86 34.37
C ARG A 34 -15.54 -20.98 35.15
N GLY A 35 -14.93 -22.15 35.27
CA GLY A 35 -15.48 -23.32 35.95
C GLY A 35 -15.10 -23.50 37.43
N GLY A 36 -14.44 -22.52 38.05
CA GLY A 36 -14.00 -22.59 39.46
C GLY A 36 -12.67 -23.31 39.68
N GLU A 37 -12.18 -23.30 40.94
CA GLU A 37 -10.87 -23.87 41.31
C GLU A 37 -10.80 -25.40 41.09
N GLU A 38 -11.91 -26.12 41.27
CA GLU A 38 -11.97 -27.58 41.09
C GLU A 38 -11.71 -28.01 39.64
N LEU A 39 -12.26 -27.28 38.67
CA LEU A 39 -12.08 -27.60 37.25
C LEU A 39 -10.69 -27.22 36.75
N ALA A 40 -10.12 -26.13 37.27
CA ALA A 40 -8.72 -25.75 37.00
C ALA A 40 -7.76 -26.79 37.58
N ALA A 41 -7.98 -27.23 38.82
CA ALA A 41 -7.20 -28.29 39.44
C ALA A 41 -7.29 -29.61 38.65
N ALA A 42 -8.47 -29.98 38.16
CA ALA A 42 -8.66 -31.17 37.33
C ALA A 42 -7.90 -31.12 35.99
N LEU A 43 -7.72 -29.91 35.42
CA LEU A 43 -6.93 -29.69 34.21
C LEU A 43 -5.42 -29.78 34.50
N ASP A 44 -4.95 -29.15 35.58
CA ASP A 44 -3.55 -29.24 36.02
C ASP A 44 -3.14 -30.68 36.34
N ASP A 45 -4.03 -31.40 37.03
CA ASP A 45 -3.92 -32.82 37.33
C ASP A 45 -3.85 -33.68 36.07
N PHE A 46 -4.56 -33.30 34.99
CA PHE A 46 -4.51 -34.00 33.71
C PHE A 46 -3.16 -33.77 33.00
N PHE A 47 -2.62 -32.55 33.04
CA PHE A 47 -1.32 -32.23 32.45
C PHE A 47 -0.13 -32.78 33.25
N GLY A 48 -0.28 -32.94 34.56
CA GLY A 48 0.75 -33.52 35.45
C GLY A 48 0.78 -35.04 35.50
N GLU A 49 -0.13 -35.73 34.81
CA GLU A 49 -0.23 -37.19 34.81
C GLU A 49 0.76 -37.83 33.81
N ASP A 50 1.75 -38.56 34.31
CA ASP A 50 2.74 -39.28 33.49
C ASP A 50 2.20 -40.63 32.95
N ASP A 51 1.21 -41.24 33.61
CA ASP A 51 0.60 -42.48 33.13
C ASP A 51 -0.48 -42.23 32.07
N ARG A 52 -0.21 -42.69 30.85
CA ARG A 52 -1.13 -42.56 29.71
C ARG A 52 -2.48 -43.23 29.93
N THR A 53 -2.52 -44.34 30.69
CA THR A 53 -3.80 -45.03 30.95
C THR A 53 -4.66 -44.24 31.95
N ALA A 54 -4.04 -43.69 33.00
CA ALA A 54 -4.69 -42.79 33.94
C ALA A 54 -5.17 -41.50 33.24
N GLY A 55 -4.34 -40.88 32.38
CA GLY A 55 -4.73 -39.69 31.61
C GLY A 55 -5.93 -39.92 30.68
N LEU A 56 -5.98 -41.07 29.98
CA LEU A 56 -7.14 -41.43 29.16
C LEU A 56 -8.41 -41.65 29.99
N ALA A 57 -8.27 -42.26 31.17
CA ALA A 57 -9.39 -42.46 32.08
C ALA A 57 -9.91 -41.12 32.65
N ARG A 58 -9.04 -40.13 32.89
CA ARG A 58 -9.43 -38.76 33.28
C ARG A 58 -10.15 -38.02 32.13
N TRP A 59 -9.77 -38.26 30.88
CA TRP A 59 -10.37 -37.60 29.71
C TRP A 59 -11.69 -38.22 29.21
N PHE A 60 -11.82 -39.57 29.20
CA PHE A 60 -13.00 -40.26 28.65
C PHE A 60 -13.86 -41.00 29.69
N SER A 61 -13.48 -41.01 30.97
CA SER A 61 -13.92 -41.94 32.03
C SER A 61 -13.35 -43.36 31.91
N GLN A 62 -13.08 -43.97 33.07
CA GLN A 62 -12.48 -45.31 33.17
C GLN A 62 -13.34 -46.40 32.53
N GLU A 63 -14.68 -46.33 32.66
CA GLU A 63 -15.59 -47.31 32.06
C GLU A 63 -15.58 -47.25 30.53
N GLN A 64 -15.48 -46.05 29.96
CA GLN A 64 -15.48 -45.87 28.50
C GLN A 64 -14.17 -46.37 27.88
N VAL A 65 -13.04 -46.17 28.56
CA VAL A 65 -11.73 -46.72 28.14
C VAL A 65 -11.73 -48.25 28.20
N ALA A 66 -12.29 -48.85 29.26
CA ALA A 66 -12.32 -50.31 29.40
C ALA A 66 -13.22 -51.04 28.38
N ARG A 67 -14.28 -50.36 27.87
CA ARG A 67 -15.25 -50.94 26.94
C ARG A 67 -14.96 -50.67 25.45
N THR A 68 -13.94 -49.86 25.15
CA THR A 68 -13.68 -49.37 23.79
C THR A 68 -12.38 -49.94 23.23
N GLU A 69 -12.43 -50.46 22.00
CA GLU A 69 -11.24 -50.92 21.27
C GLU A 69 -10.19 -49.80 21.13
N PRO A 70 -8.88 -50.10 21.23
CA PRO A 70 -7.81 -49.09 21.15
C PRO A 70 -7.84 -48.22 19.88
N SER A 71 -8.21 -48.81 18.73
CA SER A 71 -8.34 -48.08 17.46
C SER A 71 -9.46 -47.04 17.51
N ARG A 72 -10.54 -47.32 18.24
CA ARG A 72 -11.68 -46.42 18.40
C ARG A 72 -11.39 -45.32 19.42
N ILE A 73 -10.63 -45.61 20.49
CA ILE A 73 -10.11 -44.58 21.42
C ILE A 73 -9.23 -43.59 20.66
N SER A 74 -8.31 -44.08 19.83
CA SER A 74 -7.46 -43.23 18.99
C SER A 74 -8.28 -42.31 18.07
N ALA A 75 -9.30 -42.85 17.40
CA ALA A 75 -10.21 -42.05 16.57
C ALA A 75 -10.99 -40.99 17.38
N MET A 76 -11.37 -41.30 18.63
CA MET A 76 -12.05 -40.35 19.52
C MET A 76 -11.13 -39.23 19.98
N LEU A 77 -9.87 -39.53 20.30
CA LEU A 77 -8.86 -38.50 20.60
C LEU A 77 -8.61 -37.59 19.40
N MET A 78 -8.43 -38.16 18.21
CA MET A 78 -8.25 -37.37 16.99
C MET A 78 -9.44 -36.45 16.73
N ARG A 79 -10.67 -36.91 17.01
CA ARG A 79 -11.88 -36.09 16.92
C ARG A 79 -11.86 -34.94 17.94
N ASP A 80 -11.44 -35.19 19.17
CA ASP A 80 -11.39 -34.16 20.20
C ASP A 80 -10.29 -33.13 19.91
N ILE A 81 -9.12 -33.57 19.46
CA ILE A 81 -8.04 -32.68 18.98
C ILE A 81 -8.55 -31.82 17.83
N ALA A 82 -9.23 -32.40 16.83
CA ALA A 82 -9.80 -31.63 15.73
C ALA A 82 -10.86 -30.62 16.19
N ALA A 83 -11.64 -30.92 17.23
CA ALA A 83 -12.60 -30.00 17.80
C ALA A 83 -11.90 -28.85 18.56
N LEU A 84 -10.82 -29.14 19.29
CA LEU A 84 -10.00 -28.12 19.95
C LEU A 84 -9.29 -27.22 18.94
N ASP A 85 -8.70 -27.81 17.90
CA ASP A 85 -8.05 -27.06 16.81
C ASP A 85 -9.04 -26.12 16.13
N ALA A 86 -10.29 -26.55 15.93
CA ALA A 86 -11.34 -25.67 15.40
C ALA A 86 -11.66 -24.49 16.34
N LEU A 87 -11.78 -24.74 17.65
CA LEU A 87 -12.04 -23.68 18.63
C LEU A 87 -10.87 -22.67 18.72
N ILE A 88 -9.63 -23.17 18.70
CA ILE A 88 -8.43 -22.32 18.68
C ILE A 88 -8.38 -21.55 17.35
N GLY A 89 -8.68 -22.21 16.24
CA GLY A 89 -8.75 -21.61 14.91
C GLY A 89 -9.75 -20.45 14.84
N ASP A 90 -10.97 -20.64 15.35
CA ASP A 90 -12.00 -19.59 15.42
C ASP A 90 -11.53 -18.39 16.25
N GLN A 91 -10.83 -18.63 17.37
CA GLN A 91 -10.29 -17.58 18.21
C GLN A 91 -9.11 -16.84 17.53
N VAL A 92 -8.24 -17.55 16.82
CA VAL A 92 -7.16 -16.96 16.04
C VAL A 92 -7.72 -16.15 14.88
N ASP A 93 -8.74 -16.65 14.18
CA ASP A 93 -9.47 -15.91 13.14
C ASP A 93 -10.04 -14.61 13.71
N ALA A 94 -10.66 -14.63 14.88
CA ALA A 94 -11.17 -13.42 15.52
C ALA A 94 -10.07 -12.37 15.81
N ILE A 95 -8.88 -12.82 16.22
CA ILE A 95 -7.72 -11.95 16.48
C ILE A 95 -7.15 -11.40 15.19
N LEU A 96 -6.86 -12.27 14.22
CA LEU A 96 -6.32 -11.88 12.91
C LEU A 96 -7.31 -11.00 12.15
N HIS A 97 -8.61 -11.23 12.35
CA HIS A 97 -9.66 -10.50 11.63
C HIS A 97 -10.05 -9.17 12.25
N ALA A 98 -9.56 -8.88 13.46
CA ALA A 98 -9.79 -7.61 14.15
C ALA A 98 -9.23 -6.43 13.32
N ALA A 99 -10.03 -5.37 13.17
CA ALA A 99 -9.69 -4.23 12.32
C ALA A 99 -8.37 -3.53 12.72
N GLU A 100 -8.11 -3.44 14.03
CA GLU A 100 -6.88 -2.84 14.56
C GLU A 100 -5.65 -3.66 14.21
N PHE A 101 -5.75 -5.00 14.35
CA PHE A 101 -4.67 -5.92 14.02
C PHE A 101 -4.41 -5.94 12.51
N LYS A 102 -5.44 -6.06 11.68
CA LYS A 102 -5.29 -6.00 10.21
C LYS A 102 -4.60 -4.74 9.74
N ARG A 103 -4.98 -3.58 10.30
CA ARG A 103 -4.36 -2.30 9.93
C ARG A 103 -2.87 -2.31 10.28
N LEU A 104 -2.52 -2.80 11.47
CA LEU A 104 -1.12 -2.92 11.89
C LEU A 104 -0.35 -3.92 11.01
N GLU A 105 -0.92 -5.09 10.77
CA GLU A 105 -0.32 -6.13 9.93
C GLU A 105 -0.13 -5.64 8.49
N ALA A 106 -1.12 -4.97 7.92
CA ALA A 106 -1.06 -4.43 6.57
C ALA A 106 0.03 -3.35 6.42
N ALA A 107 0.15 -2.44 7.39
CA ALA A 107 1.20 -1.42 7.39
C ALA A 107 2.59 -2.05 7.42
N TRP A 108 2.83 -3.00 8.34
CA TRP A 108 4.14 -3.65 8.47
C TRP A 108 4.48 -4.57 7.32
N ARG A 109 3.50 -5.31 6.75
CA ARG A 109 3.72 -6.09 5.54
C ARG A 109 3.95 -5.22 4.32
N GLY A 110 3.32 -4.05 4.24
CA GLY A 110 3.62 -3.05 3.22
C GLY A 110 5.07 -2.57 3.29
N VAL A 111 5.58 -2.32 4.51
CA VAL A 111 6.99 -1.99 4.73
C VAL A 111 7.91 -3.17 4.38
N ASP A 112 7.53 -4.40 4.76
CA ASP A 112 8.26 -5.63 4.43
C ASP A 112 8.41 -5.81 2.90
N LEU A 113 7.35 -5.50 2.12
CA LEU A 113 7.44 -5.49 0.65
C LEU A 113 8.50 -4.51 0.13
N LEU A 114 8.62 -3.31 0.71
CA LEU A 114 9.62 -2.34 0.30
C LEU A 114 11.03 -2.80 0.68
N ILE A 115 11.19 -3.41 1.86
CA ILE A 115 12.47 -3.97 2.33
C ILE A 115 12.91 -5.10 1.41
N ALA A 116 12.00 -6.04 1.11
CA ALA A 116 12.27 -7.17 0.24
C ALA A 116 12.73 -6.75 -1.17
N GLU A 117 12.11 -5.70 -1.75
CA GLU A 117 12.53 -5.18 -3.05
C GLU A 117 13.88 -4.43 -2.98
N SER A 118 14.19 -3.80 -1.84
CA SER A 118 15.44 -3.05 -1.66
C SER A 118 16.68 -3.93 -1.60
N ASP A 119 16.56 -5.18 -1.14
CA ASP A 119 17.63 -6.22 -1.16
C ASP A 119 18.98 -5.69 -0.63
N ASP A 120 18.92 -4.85 0.41
CA ASP A 120 20.07 -4.18 1.05
C ASP A 120 21.00 -3.36 0.12
N ASP A 121 20.49 -2.83 -1.00
CA ASP A 121 21.26 -1.92 -1.86
C ASP A 121 21.64 -0.63 -1.11
N GLU A 122 22.95 -0.33 -1.01
CA GLU A 122 23.48 0.82 -0.29
C GLU A 122 22.94 2.19 -0.76
N LYS A 123 22.44 2.27 -2.00
CA LYS A 123 21.86 3.49 -2.58
C LYS A 123 20.44 3.74 -2.09
N ILE A 124 19.75 2.72 -1.57
CA ILE A 124 18.34 2.76 -1.19
C ILE A 124 18.27 2.84 0.32
N ARG A 125 17.62 3.89 0.83
CA ARG A 125 17.44 4.08 2.27
C ARG A 125 15.96 4.26 2.57
N LEU A 126 15.40 3.32 3.30
CA LEU A 126 14.04 3.40 3.81
C LEU A 126 14.07 4.03 5.20
N ARG A 127 13.36 5.15 5.38
CA ARG A 127 13.19 5.80 6.69
C ARG A 127 11.73 5.80 7.06
N LEU A 128 11.43 5.29 8.25
CA LEU A 128 10.07 5.20 8.77
C LEU A 128 9.76 6.41 9.65
N PHE A 129 8.66 7.09 9.34
CA PHE A 129 8.10 8.15 10.16
C PHE A 129 6.72 7.72 10.64
N ASN A 130 6.62 7.38 11.93
CA ASN A 130 5.35 6.99 12.52
C ASN A 130 4.57 8.24 12.92
N ALA A 131 3.43 8.44 12.26
CA ALA A 131 2.44 9.42 12.63
C ALA A 131 1.05 8.85 12.33
N THR A 132 0.04 9.31 13.04
CA THR A 132 -1.35 9.08 12.65
C THR A 132 -1.82 10.19 11.71
N TRP A 133 -2.81 9.90 10.85
CA TRP A 133 -3.42 10.93 10.00
C TRP A 133 -3.98 12.11 10.79
N LEU A 134 -4.50 11.83 12.00
CA LEU A 134 -5.01 12.85 12.91
C LEU A 134 -3.92 13.77 13.44
N GLU A 135 -2.77 13.23 13.82
CA GLU A 135 -1.62 14.02 14.26
C GLU A 135 -1.10 14.90 13.14
N LEU A 136 -1.00 14.34 11.93
CA LEU A 136 -0.55 15.07 10.75
C LEU A 136 -1.51 16.21 10.38
N SER A 137 -2.82 15.94 10.35
CA SER A 137 -3.84 16.96 10.11
C SER A 137 -3.80 18.07 11.17
N ARG A 138 -3.65 17.72 12.45
CA ARG A 138 -3.54 18.70 13.55
C ARG A 138 -2.26 19.53 13.50
N ASP A 139 -1.15 18.94 13.04
CA ASP A 139 0.12 19.65 12.86
C ASP A 139 -0.04 20.77 11.82
N PHE A 140 -0.68 20.46 10.69
CA PHE A 140 -0.98 21.47 9.67
C PHE A 140 -2.03 22.49 10.12
N ASP A 141 -3.07 22.08 10.84
CA ASP A 141 -4.09 23.02 11.33
C ASP A 141 -3.54 24.02 12.37
N ARG A 142 -2.50 23.63 13.11
CA ARG A 142 -1.81 24.49 14.09
C ARG A 142 -0.77 25.40 13.47
N SER A 143 -0.23 25.01 12.32
CA SER A 143 0.80 25.76 11.62
C SER A 143 0.16 26.90 10.84
N ILE A 144 0.70 28.12 10.95
CA ILE A 144 0.19 29.28 10.20
C ILE A 144 0.49 29.11 8.71
N GLU A 145 1.70 28.62 8.41
CA GLU A 145 2.18 28.28 7.08
C GLU A 145 2.74 26.85 7.08
N PHE A 146 2.74 26.20 5.91
CA PHE A 146 3.15 24.79 5.79
C PHE A 146 4.63 24.57 6.14
N ASP A 147 5.47 25.59 6.00
CA ASP A 147 6.91 25.55 6.26
C ASP A 147 7.28 25.54 7.76
N GLN A 148 6.30 25.81 8.63
CA GLN A 148 6.41 25.71 10.08
C GLN A 148 5.94 24.36 10.63
N SER A 149 5.42 23.48 9.76
CA SER A 149 4.95 22.15 10.15
C SER A 149 6.09 21.23 10.57
N THR A 150 5.77 20.26 11.42
CA THR A 150 6.70 19.22 11.85
C THR A 150 7.13 18.37 10.64
N LEU A 151 6.22 18.07 9.71
CA LEU A 151 6.56 17.33 8.50
C LEU A 151 7.57 18.09 7.65
N PHE A 152 7.38 19.40 7.45
CA PHE A 152 8.33 20.22 6.71
C PHE A 152 9.70 20.25 7.39
N ALA A 153 9.74 20.37 8.71
CA ALA A 153 11.01 20.31 9.45
C ALA A 153 11.77 19.00 9.20
N LYS A 154 11.06 17.86 9.22
CA LYS A 154 11.65 16.53 8.99
C LYS A 154 12.09 16.28 7.55
N VAL A 155 11.27 16.68 6.57
CA VAL A 155 11.52 16.40 5.15
C VAL A 155 12.48 17.42 4.53
N TYR A 156 12.23 18.72 4.79
CA TYR A 156 13.01 19.81 4.22
C TYR A 156 14.18 20.21 5.13
N ASN A 157 13.92 20.70 6.34
CA ASN A 157 14.97 21.37 7.14
C ASN A 157 16.10 20.42 7.56
N GLU A 158 15.77 19.22 8.05
CA GLU A 158 16.74 18.24 8.56
C GLU A 158 17.53 17.52 7.45
N GLU A 159 17.02 17.48 6.21
CA GLU A 159 17.66 16.74 5.11
C GLU A 159 17.93 17.61 3.88
N TYR A 160 16.90 17.96 3.11
CA TYR A 160 17.10 18.70 1.85
C TYR A 160 17.78 20.07 2.07
N GLY A 161 17.44 20.77 3.15
CA GLY A 161 17.97 22.07 3.56
C GLY A 161 19.31 21.99 4.29
N MET A 162 19.56 20.90 5.03
CA MET A 162 20.74 20.73 5.87
C MET A 162 22.02 20.43 5.07
N PRO A 163 23.15 21.10 5.33
CA PRO A 163 24.44 20.71 4.77
C PRO A 163 24.82 19.26 5.13
N GLY A 164 25.13 18.45 4.12
CA GLY A 164 25.42 17.01 4.31
C GLY A 164 24.19 16.11 4.49
N GLY A 165 22.97 16.67 4.48
CA GLY A 165 21.74 15.89 4.50
C GLY A 165 21.51 15.12 3.19
N VAL A 166 20.71 14.05 3.26
CA VAL A 166 20.38 13.20 2.11
C VAL A 166 18.91 13.41 1.76
N PRO A 167 18.60 14.05 0.63
CA PRO A 167 17.23 14.41 0.30
C PRO A 167 16.36 13.18 0.05
N TYR A 168 15.09 13.26 0.46
CA TYR A 168 14.12 12.20 0.23
C TYR A 168 13.66 12.18 -1.23
N GLY A 169 13.82 11.04 -1.91
CA GLY A 169 13.41 10.90 -3.30
C GLY A 169 11.89 10.72 -3.49
N LEU A 170 11.23 10.03 -2.55
CA LEU A 170 9.82 9.67 -2.62
C LEU A 170 9.27 9.57 -1.19
N LEU A 171 8.05 10.06 -0.98
CA LEU A 171 7.28 9.89 0.26
C LEU A 171 6.17 8.88 -0.01
N ILE A 172 6.11 7.81 0.77
CA ILE A 172 5.04 6.82 0.71
C ILE A 172 4.20 7.00 1.97
N CYS A 173 2.93 7.32 1.79
CA CYS A 173 2.00 7.57 2.88
C CYS A 173 0.98 6.44 2.98
N ASP A 174 1.05 5.66 4.06
CA ASP A 174 0.09 4.59 4.35
C ASP A 174 -1.22 5.13 4.95
N TYR A 175 -1.91 5.98 4.20
CA TYR A 175 -3.24 6.46 4.53
C TYR A 175 -4.17 6.35 3.33
N ALA A 176 -5.47 6.41 3.61
CA ALA A 176 -6.52 6.39 2.61
C ALA A 176 -7.28 7.73 2.66
N VAL A 177 -7.15 8.54 1.61
CA VAL A 177 -7.74 9.89 1.56
C VAL A 177 -9.17 9.89 1.02
N ARG A 178 -9.98 10.81 1.54
CA ARG A 178 -11.39 11.01 1.17
C ARG A 178 -11.62 12.45 0.69
N HIS A 179 -12.70 12.68 -0.07
CA HIS A 179 -13.08 14.04 -0.49
C HIS A 179 -13.93 14.77 0.56
N ARG A 180 -14.58 14.04 1.46
CA ARG A 180 -15.43 14.59 2.53
C ARG A 180 -14.68 14.63 3.86
N PHE A 181 -15.15 15.47 4.76
CA PHE A 181 -14.75 15.40 6.16
C PHE A 181 -15.08 14.01 6.72
N SER A 182 -14.19 13.47 7.56
CA SER A 182 -14.42 12.18 8.21
C SER A 182 -15.73 12.22 9.00
N SER A 183 -16.74 11.48 8.53
CA SER A 183 -18.05 11.35 9.18
C SER A 183 -18.14 9.98 9.85
N GLY A 184 -17.73 9.90 11.11
CA GLY A 184 -17.81 8.71 11.96
C GLY A 184 -17.70 9.09 13.44
N ALA A 185 -17.73 8.11 14.35
CA ALA A 185 -17.57 8.33 15.79
C ALA A 185 -16.14 8.80 16.21
N GLY A 186 -15.27 9.03 15.24
CA GLY A 186 -13.90 9.52 15.43
C GLY A 186 -13.76 11.03 15.26
N PRO A 187 -12.56 11.57 15.49
CA PRO A 187 -12.27 12.98 15.29
C PRO A 187 -12.43 13.38 13.82
N VAL A 188 -13.04 14.53 13.60
CA VAL A 188 -13.24 15.10 12.27
C VAL A 188 -11.88 15.52 11.71
N THR A 189 -11.50 14.97 10.56
CA THR A 189 -10.30 15.36 9.80
C THR A 189 -10.71 15.93 8.45
N ASP A 190 -9.92 16.87 7.95
CA ASP A 190 -10.09 17.47 6.63
C ASP A 190 -8.99 17.00 5.69
N ASP A 191 -9.24 15.85 5.07
CA ASP A 191 -8.27 15.14 4.23
C ASP A 191 -7.82 15.98 3.02
N VAL A 192 -8.72 16.80 2.44
CA VAL A 192 -8.38 17.64 1.27
C VAL A 192 -7.42 18.77 1.67
N SER A 193 -7.63 19.38 2.84
CA SER A 193 -6.74 20.43 3.34
C SER A 193 -5.36 19.87 3.71
N THR A 194 -5.34 18.72 4.39
CA THR A 194 -4.11 18.02 4.78
C THR A 194 -3.32 17.61 3.54
N LEU A 195 -3.99 17.04 2.54
CA LEU A 195 -3.38 16.67 1.27
C LEU A 195 -2.81 17.88 0.53
N SER A 196 -3.49 19.04 0.60
CA SER A 196 -2.94 20.28 0.04
C SER A 196 -1.65 20.72 0.73
N SER A 197 -1.56 20.60 2.05
CA SER A 197 -0.34 20.96 2.78
C SER A 197 0.78 19.96 2.51
N ILE A 198 0.48 18.66 2.42
CA ILE A 198 1.44 17.63 2.00
C ILE A 198 1.96 17.93 0.59
N ALA A 199 1.09 18.35 -0.35
CA ALA A 199 1.51 18.73 -1.69
C ALA A 199 2.53 19.88 -1.67
N GLN A 200 2.31 20.89 -0.83
CA GLN A 200 3.24 22.02 -0.67
C GLN A 200 4.59 21.57 -0.10
N VAL A 201 4.59 20.72 0.94
CA VAL A 201 5.83 20.14 1.49
C VAL A 201 6.57 19.30 0.45
N ALA A 202 5.85 18.44 -0.27
CA ALA A 202 6.39 17.59 -1.33
C ALA A 202 7.01 18.42 -2.47
N ALA A 203 6.33 19.49 -2.90
CA ALA A 203 6.84 20.41 -3.91
C ALA A 203 8.09 21.17 -3.43
N ALA A 204 8.08 21.67 -2.19
CA ALA A 204 9.21 22.42 -1.64
C ALA A 204 10.48 21.56 -1.50
N ALA A 205 10.34 20.30 -1.09
CA ALA A 205 11.46 19.37 -0.93
C ALA A 205 11.85 18.62 -2.22
N PHE A 206 11.09 18.81 -3.31
CA PHE A 206 11.17 17.98 -4.51
C PHE A 206 11.07 16.49 -4.14
N SER A 207 10.10 16.13 -3.31
CA SER A 207 9.89 14.76 -2.81
C SER A 207 8.45 14.36 -3.09
N PRO A 208 8.14 13.83 -4.29
CA PRO A 208 6.78 13.42 -4.63
C PRO A 208 6.21 12.47 -3.59
N CYS A 209 4.92 12.60 -3.31
CA CYS A 209 4.19 11.86 -2.30
C CYS A 209 3.14 10.96 -2.94
N VAL A 210 3.13 9.68 -2.59
CA VAL A 210 2.10 8.73 -3.02
C VAL A 210 1.29 8.27 -1.82
N ILE A 211 -0.02 8.39 -1.93
CA ILE A 211 -0.99 8.06 -0.88
C ILE A 211 -2.10 7.16 -1.45
N GLY A 212 -2.77 6.39 -0.59
CA GLY A 212 -3.88 5.54 -1.01
C GLY A 212 -5.18 6.32 -1.17
N ALA A 213 -6.04 5.90 -2.10
CA ALA A 213 -7.43 6.33 -2.11
C ALA A 213 -8.27 5.52 -1.11
N ALA A 214 -9.28 6.14 -0.51
CA ALA A 214 -10.35 5.41 0.17
C ALA A 214 -11.53 5.16 -0.80
N PRO A 215 -12.34 4.09 -0.65
CA PRO A 215 -13.52 3.84 -1.49
C PRO A 215 -14.49 5.04 -1.52
N GLU A 216 -14.64 5.73 -0.39
CA GLU A 216 -15.54 6.87 -0.24
C GLU A 216 -15.13 8.07 -1.10
N LEU A 217 -13.86 8.12 -1.57
CA LEU A 217 -13.42 9.11 -2.54
C LEU A 217 -14.20 9.01 -3.87
N PHE A 218 -14.70 7.84 -4.21
CA PHE A 218 -15.49 7.61 -5.42
C PHE A 218 -17.00 7.53 -5.13
N GLY A 219 -17.43 7.82 -3.90
CA GLY A 219 -18.81 7.70 -3.46
C GLY A 219 -19.29 6.26 -3.31
N VAL A 220 -18.37 5.30 -3.15
CA VAL A 220 -18.69 3.88 -2.95
C VAL A 220 -18.23 3.41 -1.57
N SER A 221 -18.81 2.29 -1.11
CA SER A 221 -18.47 1.70 0.20
C SER A 221 -17.23 0.80 0.13
N THR A 222 -17.07 0.08 -0.98
CA THR A 222 -15.95 -0.82 -1.23
C THR A 222 -15.41 -0.60 -2.64
N PHE A 223 -14.15 -0.95 -2.90
CA PHE A 223 -13.61 -0.80 -4.26
C PHE A 223 -14.29 -1.75 -5.26
N ALA A 224 -14.86 -2.87 -4.79
CA ALA A 224 -15.62 -3.79 -5.64
C ALA A 224 -16.78 -3.09 -6.36
N ASP A 225 -17.43 -2.12 -5.70
CA ASP A 225 -18.55 -1.34 -6.24
C ASP A 225 -18.15 -0.47 -7.45
N LEU A 226 -16.86 -0.14 -7.61
CA LEU A 226 -16.36 0.57 -8.80
C LEU A 226 -16.60 -0.22 -10.08
N SER A 227 -16.76 -1.54 -10.01
CA SER A 227 -17.10 -2.39 -11.15
C SER A 227 -18.46 -2.05 -11.75
N TYR A 228 -19.39 -1.55 -10.94
CA TYR A 228 -20.74 -1.18 -11.39
C TYR A 228 -20.85 0.27 -11.86
N SER A 229 -19.93 1.14 -11.45
CA SER A 229 -19.93 2.54 -11.88
C SER A 229 -19.59 2.63 -13.38
N GLN A 230 -20.47 3.25 -14.17
CA GLN A 230 -20.26 3.39 -15.62
C GLN A 230 -19.46 4.65 -15.99
N ARG A 231 -19.58 5.73 -15.21
CA ARG A 231 -18.98 7.04 -15.51
C ARG A 231 -18.43 7.71 -14.26
N LEU A 232 -17.16 7.46 -13.98
CA LEU A 232 -16.44 8.07 -12.85
C LEU A 232 -16.28 9.58 -13.03
N ASP A 233 -16.07 10.03 -14.27
CA ASP A 233 -15.87 11.43 -14.63
C ASP A 233 -17.02 12.35 -14.22
N THR A 234 -18.25 11.84 -14.26
CA THR A 234 -19.45 12.62 -13.97
C THR A 234 -19.62 12.83 -12.46
N SER A 235 -19.27 11.84 -11.64
CA SER A 235 -19.34 11.93 -10.18
C SER A 235 -18.44 13.04 -9.63
N PHE A 236 -17.23 13.20 -10.17
CA PHE A 236 -16.30 14.25 -9.74
C PHE A 236 -16.73 15.68 -10.11
N ARG A 237 -17.80 15.86 -10.91
CA ARG A 237 -18.37 17.18 -11.24
C ARG A 237 -19.35 17.69 -10.20
N LEU A 238 -19.81 16.83 -9.29
CA LEU A 238 -20.76 17.19 -8.24
C LEU A 238 -20.18 18.28 -7.31
N ALA A 239 -21.07 19.01 -6.64
CA ALA A 239 -20.70 20.13 -5.77
C ALA A 239 -19.80 19.71 -4.59
N GLU A 240 -19.98 18.49 -4.07
CA GLU A 240 -19.18 17.93 -2.98
C GLU A 240 -17.69 17.76 -3.33
N TYR A 241 -17.35 17.64 -4.62
CA TYR A 241 -15.98 17.54 -5.11
C TYR A 241 -15.38 18.91 -5.48
N GLN A 242 -16.05 20.04 -5.18
CA GLN A 242 -15.53 21.36 -5.53
C GLN A 242 -14.16 21.61 -4.89
N ARG A 243 -13.98 21.23 -3.62
CA ARG A 243 -12.68 21.35 -2.91
C ARG A 243 -11.61 20.47 -3.54
N TRP A 244 -11.98 19.24 -3.90
CA TRP A 244 -11.10 18.30 -4.60
C TRP A 244 -10.63 18.85 -5.95
N ARG A 245 -11.55 19.36 -6.77
CA ARG A 245 -11.20 19.97 -8.08
C ARG A 245 -10.26 21.15 -7.94
N LYS A 246 -10.52 22.05 -6.98
CA LYS A 246 -9.62 23.17 -6.68
C LYS A 246 -8.22 22.72 -6.24
N LEU A 247 -8.10 21.59 -5.54
CA LEU A 247 -6.80 21.02 -5.20
C LEU A 247 -6.04 20.55 -6.45
N ARG A 248 -6.73 19.90 -7.39
CA ARG A 248 -6.13 19.43 -8.66
C ARG A 248 -5.63 20.58 -9.56
N GLU A 249 -6.28 21.73 -9.49
CA GLU A 249 -5.89 22.93 -10.26
C GLU A 249 -4.60 23.58 -9.72
N ARG A 250 -4.15 23.23 -8.50
CA ARG A 250 -2.92 23.78 -7.92
C ARG A 250 -1.66 23.19 -8.55
N GLU A 251 -0.60 23.99 -8.67
CA GLU A 251 0.67 23.52 -9.21
C GLU A 251 1.35 22.46 -8.33
N GLU A 252 1.22 22.58 -7.00
CA GLU A 252 1.86 21.65 -6.06
C GLU A 252 1.27 20.24 -6.13
N SER A 253 0.04 20.10 -6.64
CA SER A 253 -0.63 18.80 -6.81
C SER A 253 0.09 17.87 -7.80
N ARG A 254 1.01 18.40 -8.62
CA ARG A 254 1.92 17.63 -9.49
C ARG A 254 2.81 16.66 -8.71
N PHE A 255 3.09 16.99 -7.45
CA PHE A 255 3.92 16.18 -6.56
C PHE A 255 3.11 15.15 -5.77
N VAL A 256 1.80 15.01 -6.00
CA VAL A 256 0.95 14.06 -5.28
C VAL A 256 0.42 13.01 -6.24
N GLY A 257 0.66 11.74 -5.96
CA GLY A 257 0.02 10.59 -6.61
C GLY A 257 -0.98 9.92 -5.68
N ILE A 258 -2.10 9.47 -6.23
CA ILE A 258 -3.11 8.75 -5.45
C ILE A 258 -3.31 7.35 -6.03
N ALA A 259 -2.92 6.33 -5.27
CA ALA A 259 -2.87 4.95 -5.70
C ALA A 259 -4.13 4.16 -5.32
N LEU A 260 -4.60 3.32 -6.24
CA LEU A 260 -5.72 2.39 -6.05
C LEU A 260 -5.64 1.19 -7.01
N PRO A 261 -6.44 0.12 -6.82
CA PRO A 261 -7.17 -0.25 -5.60
C PRO A 261 -6.24 -0.89 -4.57
N ARG A 262 -6.74 -1.27 -3.39
CA ARG A 262 -5.93 -1.98 -2.40
C ARG A 262 -5.36 -3.28 -2.97
N ILE A 263 -4.16 -3.64 -2.54
CA ILE A 263 -3.37 -4.78 -3.02
C ILE A 263 -3.37 -5.90 -1.98
N LEU A 264 -3.29 -7.15 -2.40
CA LEU A 264 -3.24 -8.28 -1.46
C LEU A 264 -1.81 -8.41 -0.89
N LEU A 265 -1.66 -8.36 0.43
CA LEU A 265 -0.34 -8.42 1.09
C LEU A 265 0.00 -9.81 1.64
N ARG A 266 -1.00 -10.65 1.86
CA ARG A 266 -0.83 -11.96 2.48
C ARG A 266 -1.87 -12.96 2.00
N ASP A 267 -1.42 -14.18 1.74
CA ASP A 267 -2.28 -15.35 1.57
C ASP A 267 -2.83 -15.84 2.91
N ARG A 268 -4.04 -16.41 2.88
CA ARG A 268 -4.62 -17.03 4.05
C ARG A 268 -3.77 -18.18 4.56
N TYR A 269 -3.72 -18.35 5.87
CA TYR A 269 -3.04 -19.50 6.45
C TYR A 269 -3.74 -20.78 6.00
N GLN A 270 -2.96 -21.72 5.47
CA GLN A 270 -3.41 -23.06 5.09
C GLN A 270 -2.81 -24.09 6.03
N ASP A 271 -3.43 -25.28 6.08
CA ASP A 271 -2.87 -26.43 6.78
C ASP A 271 -1.54 -26.79 6.13
N SER A 272 -0.44 -26.44 6.79
CA SER A 272 0.91 -26.58 6.29
C SER A 272 1.65 -27.61 7.14
N ALA A 273 2.17 -28.63 6.47
CA ALA A 273 3.03 -29.64 7.09
C ALA A 273 4.37 -29.07 7.62
N VAL A 274 4.69 -27.81 7.29
CA VAL A 274 5.91 -27.12 7.75
C VAL A 274 5.79 -26.63 9.19
N ARG A 275 4.58 -26.52 9.73
CA ARG A 275 4.36 -26.09 11.12
C ARG A 275 4.90 -27.12 12.11
N GLN A 276 5.81 -26.69 12.98
CA GLN A 276 6.44 -27.54 14.00
C GLN A 276 5.62 -27.66 15.28
N ASP A 277 4.60 -26.82 15.47
CA ASP A 277 3.77 -26.76 16.67
C ASP A 277 2.63 -27.80 16.68
N GLY A 278 2.43 -28.54 15.58
CA GLY A 278 1.40 -29.58 15.47
C GLY A 278 -0.04 -29.05 15.37
N PHE A 279 -0.24 -27.73 15.44
CA PHE A 279 -1.55 -27.08 15.35
C PHE A 279 -1.98 -26.96 13.88
N ARG A 280 -3.09 -27.63 13.54
CA ARG A 280 -3.67 -27.57 12.19
C ARG A 280 -4.61 -26.38 12.09
N TYR A 281 -4.18 -25.37 11.37
CA TYR A 281 -4.91 -24.13 11.22
C TYR A 281 -5.17 -23.81 9.75
N ILE A 282 -6.44 -23.57 9.44
CA ILE A 282 -6.88 -23.06 8.15
C ILE A 282 -7.66 -21.80 8.45
N GLU A 283 -7.17 -20.67 7.98
CA GLU A 283 -7.80 -19.37 8.22
C GLU A 283 -9.16 -19.30 7.52
N GLY A 284 -10.20 -19.09 8.32
CA GLY A 284 -11.57 -18.99 7.87
C GLY A 284 -11.91 -17.61 7.31
N GLY A 285 -13.19 -17.26 7.39
CA GLY A 285 -13.72 -15.97 6.95
C GLY A 285 -14.36 -15.99 5.56
N ILE A 286 -15.49 -15.31 5.45
CA ILE A 286 -16.29 -15.19 4.24
C ILE A 286 -16.11 -13.77 3.69
N GLY A 287 -16.08 -13.63 2.36
CA GLY A 287 -16.07 -12.33 1.69
C GLY A 287 -14.69 -11.69 1.53
N LEU A 288 -14.68 -10.45 1.05
CA LEU A 288 -13.46 -9.71 0.72
C LEU A 288 -12.76 -9.17 1.97
N ASP A 289 -13.52 -8.83 3.02
CA ASP A 289 -12.98 -8.20 4.23
C ASP A 289 -12.12 -9.14 5.06
N SER A 290 -12.24 -10.45 4.89
CA SER A 290 -11.40 -11.45 5.57
C SER A 290 -9.99 -11.55 5.00
N TRP A 291 -9.71 -10.94 3.85
CA TRP A 291 -8.35 -10.88 3.29
C TRP A 291 -7.55 -9.71 3.86
N LEU A 292 -6.23 -9.84 3.85
CA LEU A 292 -5.33 -8.77 4.26
C LEU A 292 -5.00 -7.85 3.08
N TRP A 293 -5.84 -6.83 2.90
CA TRP A 293 -5.65 -5.77 1.93
C TRP A 293 -4.73 -4.68 2.45
N GLY A 294 -3.74 -4.31 1.64
CA GLY A 294 -2.80 -3.23 1.88
C GLY A 294 -2.98 -2.05 0.94
N ASN A 295 -2.28 -0.97 1.26
CA ASN A 295 -2.28 0.25 0.47
C ASN A 295 -1.50 0.07 -0.85
N ALA A 296 -2.09 0.49 -1.96
CA ALA A 296 -1.44 0.49 -3.27
C ALA A 296 -0.20 1.40 -3.35
N ALA A 297 -0.08 2.38 -2.44
CA ALA A 297 1.11 3.21 -2.34
C ALA A 297 2.40 2.38 -2.14
N PHE A 298 2.31 1.25 -1.43
CA PHE A 298 3.43 0.31 -1.31
C PHE A 298 3.77 -0.36 -2.64
N GLY A 299 2.76 -0.76 -3.43
CA GLY A 299 2.97 -1.30 -4.78
C GLY A 299 3.67 -0.30 -5.70
N PHE A 300 3.30 0.98 -5.64
CA PHE A 300 4.03 2.04 -6.34
C PHE A 300 5.48 2.15 -5.85
N GLY A 301 5.69 2.08 -4.54
CA GLY A 301 7.02 2.09 -3.93
C GLY A 301 7.92 0.96 -4.43
N VAL A 302 7.40 -0.27 -4.51
CA VAL A 302 8.12 -1.43 -5.08
C VAL A 302 8.61 -1.12 -6.49
N VAL A 303 7.72 -0.63 -7.37
CA VAL A 303 8.08 -0.28 -8.75
C VAL A 303 9.11 0.85 -8.80
N ALA A 304 8.99 1.87 -7.96
CA ALA A 304 9.92 2.99 -7.91
C ALA A 304 11.31 2.57 -7.41
N ILE A 305 11.37 1.73 -6.37
CA ILE A 305 12.62 1.14 -5.83
C ILE A 305 13.31 0.33 -6.92
N ARG A 306 12.56 -0.54 -7.61
CA ARG A 306 13.09 -1.38 -8.69
C ARG A 306 13.66 -0.56 -9.85
N ALA A 307 12.91 0.42 -10.35
CA ALA A 307 13.37 1.31 -11.41
C ALA A 307 14.65 2.05 -10.98
N PHE A 308 14.71 2.48 -9.73
CA PHE A 308 15.88 3.14 -9.18
C PHE A 308 17.09 2.20 -9.04
N LYS A 309 16.89 0.97 -8.58
CA LYS A 309 17.94 -0.06 -8.45
C LYS A 309 18.56 -0.38 -9.81
N GLU A 310 17.73 -0.60 -10.83
CA GLU A 310 18.19 -1.01 -12.16
C GLU A 310 18.83 0.14 -12.96
N TRP A 311 18.24 1.34 -12.91
CA TRP A 311 18.60 2.44 -13.81
C TRP A 311 19.19 3.67 -13.14
N GLY A 312 19.00 3.81 -11.82
CA GLY A 312 19.32 5.03 -11.10
C GLY A 312 18.28 6.16 -11.29
N TRP A 313 17.21 5.91 -12.04
CA TRP A 313 16.19 6.89 -12.44
C TRP A 313 14.79 6.25 -12.49
N PHE A 314 13.76 7.10 -12.55
CA PHE A 314 12.36 6.69 -12.50
C PHE A 314 11.68 6.68 -13.87
N ALA A 315 12.45 6.60 -14.95
CA ALA A 315 11.88 6.55 -16.30
C ALA A 315 11.12 5.23 -16.54
N ASP A 316 11.53 4.12 -15.94
CA ASP A 316 10.96 2.79 -16.18
C ASP A 316 9.99 2.33 -15.09
N VAL A 317 9.00 3.16 -14.75
CA VAL A 317 8.00 2.84 -13.72
C VAL A 317 6.64 2.44 -14.29
N CYS A 318 6.41 2.63 -15.58
CA CYS A 318 5.09 2.44 -16.20
C CYS A 318 5.09 1.37 -17.29
N GLY A 319 3.94 0.73 -17.49
CA GLY A 319 3.66 -0.14 -18.62
C GLY A 319 4.21 -1.57 -18.47
N THR A 320 3.77 -2.44 -19.37
CA THR A 320 4.29 -3.81 -19.49
C THR A 320 5.47 -3.79 -20.48
N ARG A 321 6.69 -3.90 -19.97
CA ARG A 321 7.80 -4.36 -20.82
C ARG A 321 7.67 -5.87 -20.91
N GLY A 322 7.90 -6.50 -22.07
CA GLY A 322 7.56 -7.92 -22.32
C GLY A 322 8.21 -8.98 -21.42
N ASP A 323 8.90 -8.55 -20.35
CA ASP A 323 9.46 -9.36 -19.28
C ASP A 323 8.69 -9.09 -17.97
N SER A 324 8.39 -10.15 -17.22
CA SER A 324 7.49 -10.15 -16.05
C SER A 324 7.96 -9.30 -14.86
N ASN A 325 9.18 -8.76 -14.89
CA ASN A 325 9.75 -7.99 -13.77
C ASN A 325 10.31 -6.61 -14.16
N ARG A 326 9.82 -6.00 -15.25
CA ARG A 326 10.25 -4.67 -15.71
C ARG A 326 9.08 -3.71 -15.89
N GLY A 327 9.37 -2.41 -15.85
CA GLY A 327 8.36 -1.36 -15.94
C GLY A 327 7.44 -1.35 -14.73
N GLY A 328 6.14 -1.17 -14.98
CA GLY A 328 5.12 -1.09 -13.93
C GLY A 328 4.61 -2.43 -13.40
N VAL A 329 5.24 -3.56 -13.76
CA VAL A 329 4.73 -4.91 -13.44
C VAL A 329 5.21 -5.38 -12.07
N ILE A 330 4.29 -5.92 -11.26
CA ILE A 330 4.56 -6.52 -9.96
C ILE A 330 4.09 -7.98 -9.99
N SER A 331 5.04 -8.93 -9.86
CA SER A 331 4.79 -10.37 -9.92
C SER A 331 4.74 -11.04 -8.54
N ASP A 332 5.35 -10.43 -7.53
CA ASP A 332 5.72 -11.13 -6.29
C ASP A 332 4.65 -11.02 -5.19
N LEU A 333 3.43 -10.66 -5.58
CA LEU A 333 2.31 -10.57 -4.66
C LEU A 333 1.54 -11.89 -4.55
N PRO A 334 0.94 -12.15 -3.37
CA PRO A 334 0.12 -13.33 -3.15
C PRO A 334 -1.03 -13.45 -4.17
N SER A 335 -1.19 -14.64 -4.74
CA SER A 335 -2.23 -14.93 -5.72
C SER A 335 -2.80 -16.32 -5.42
N PRO A 336 -3.73 -16.42 -4.46
CA PRO A 336 -4.20 -17.70 -3.98
C PRO A 336 -5.09 -18.38 -5.01
N ASP A 337 -4.93 -19.69 -5.14
CA ASP A 337 -5.79 -20.51 -5.99
C ASP A 337 -7.21 -20.58 -5.38
N PHE A 338 -8.22 -20.52 -6.23
CA PHE A 338 -9.59 -20.80 -5.85
C PHE A 338 -10.23 -21.76 -6.84
N SER A 339 -11.08 -22.66 -6.35
CA SER A 339 -11.80 -23.60 -7.21
C SER A 339 -13.30 -23.31 -7.15
N THR A 340 -13.90 -23.07 -8.31
CA THR A 340 -15.36 -23.03 -8.46
C THR A 340 -15.89 -24.37 -8.93
N LYS A 341 -15.53 -25.48 -8.25
CA LYS A 341 -15.97 -26.89 -8.49
C LYS A 341 -15.71 -27.48 -9.90
N GLU A 342 -15.70 -26.68 -10.96
CA GLU A 342 -15.57 -27.05 -12.37
C GLU A 342 -14.23 -26.61 -12.96
N ILE A 343 -13.67 -25.50 -12.48
CA ILE A 343 -12.39 -24.93 -12.96
C ILE A 343 -11.58 -24.41 -11.76
N ALA A 344 -10.29 -24.75 -11.74
CA ALA A 344 -9.32 -24.11 -10.86
C ALA A 344 -8.93 -22.75 -11.46
N GLY A 345 -9.25 -21.68 -10.74
CA GLY A 345 -8.82 -20.32 -11.03
C GLY A 345 -7.83 -19.82 -9.98
N TYR A 346 -7.34 -18.60 -10.14
CA TYR A 346 -6.53 -17.92 -9.14
C TYR A 346 -7.06 -16.52 -8.90
N ARG A 347 -7.00 -16.08 -7.65
CA ARG A 347 -7.35 -14.72 -7.29
C ARG A 347 -6.15 -13.83 -7.60
N ARG A 348 -6.40 -12.73 -8.29
CA ARG A 348 -5.37 -11.72 -8.58
C ARG A 348 -5.16 -10.84 -7.35
N PRO A 349 -3.97 -10.24 -7.17
CA PRO A 349 -3.60 -9.49 -5.96
C PRO A 349 -4.27 -8.10 -5.85
N LEU A 350 -5.48 -7.93 -6.39
CA LEU A 350 -6.22 -6.66 -6.41
C LEU A 350 -7.61 -6.84 -5.77
N GLU A 351 -8.06 -5.82 -5.03
CA GLU A 351 -9.41 -5.83 -4.43
C GLU A 351 -10.50 -5.85 -5.52
N VAL A 352 -10.27 -5.14 -6.61
CA VAL A 352 -11.18 -5.05 -7.77
C VAL A 352 -10.39 -5.09 -9.07
N GLU A 353 -10.95 -5.75 -10.09
CA GLU A 353 -10.40 -5.76 -11.43
C GLU A 353 -11.03 -4.64 -12.26
N LEU A 354 -10.19 -3.70 -12.70
CA LEU A 354 -10.61 -2.59 -13.54
C LEU A 354 -10.39 -2.94 -15.01
N THR A 355 -11.34 -2.57 -15.86
CA THR A 355 -11.16 -2.68 -17.31
C THR A 355 -10.25 -1.55 -17.80
N ASP A 356 -9.57 -1.75 -18.94
CA ASP A 356 -8.69 -0.74 -19.55
C ASP A 356 -9.39 0.63 -19.71
N LYS A 357 -10.69 0.62 -20.05
CA LYS A 357 -11.50 1.85 -20.15
C LYS A 357 -11.64 2.57 -18.81
N LYS A 358 -11.83 1.84 -17.71
CA LYS A 358 -11.97 2.42 -16.37
C LYS A 358 -10.64 2.90 -15.82
N GLN A 359 -9.59 2.12 -16.04
CA GLN A 359 -8.22 2.54 -15.75
C GLN A 359 -7.89 3.85 -16.46
N LYS A 360 -8.13 3.92 -17.77
CA LYS A 360 -7.90 5.14 -18.55
C LYS A 360 -8.67 6.34 -17.98
N ALA A 361 -9.93 6.14 -17.60
CA ALA A 361 -10.74 7.19 -16.98
C ALA A 361 -10.21 7.63 -15.61
N LEU A 362 -9.65 6.72 -14.81
CA LEU A 362 -9.01 7.03 -13.53
C LEU A 362 -7.70 7.79 -13.72
N GLU A 363 -6.88 7.39 -14.69
CA GLU A 363 -5.64 8.09 -15.07
C GLU A 363 -5.95 9.53 -15.52
N ASP A 364 -6.96 9.73 -16.37
CA ASP A 364 -7.39 11.08 -16.80
C ASP A 364 -7.96 11.92 -15.62
N LEU A 365 -8.41 11.27 -14.55
CA LEU A 365 -8.83 11.91 -13.30
C LEU A 365 -7.67 12.16 -12.31
N GLY A 366 -6.42 11.82 -12.67
CA GLY A 366 -5.24 12.05 -11.84
C GLY A 366 -4.99 10.98 -10.79
N PHE A 367 -5.41 9.74 -11.07
CA PHE A 367 -5.18 8.59 -10.20
C PHE A 367 -4.17 7.61 -10.79
N ILE A 368 -3.47 6.91 -9.91
CA ILE A 368 -2.56 5.81 -10.22
C ILE A 368 -3.33 4.50 -10.00
N SER A 369 -3.73 3.84 -11.08
CA SER A 369 -4.49 2.58 -10.98
C SER A 369 -3.64 1.36 -11.33
N PHE A 370 -3.69 0.33 -10.49
CA PHE A 370 -3.18 -0.99 -10.81
C PHE A 370 -4.24 -1.85 -11.48
N SER A 371 -3.82 -2.58 -12.51
CA SER A 371 -4.67 -3.49 -13.27
C SER A 371 -4.03 -4.88 -13.36
N PRO A 372 -4.82 -5.94 -13.49
CA PRO A 372 -4.28 -7.27 -13.64
C PRO A 372 -3.61 -7.45 -15.01
N CYS A 373 -2.48 -8.17 -15.04
CA CYS A 373 -1.92 -8.63 -16.30
C CYS A 373 -2.72 -9.84 -16.80
N ASN A 374 -3.25 -9.77 -18.02
CA ASN A 374 -4.00 -10.88 -18.60
C ASN A 374 -3.16 -12.17 -18.61
N PHE A 375 -3.80 -13.29 -18.25
CA PHE A 375 -3.21 -14.64 -18.24
C PHE A 375 -2.01 -14.86 -17.30
N THR A 376 -1.68 -13.90 -16.44
CA THR A 376 -0.59 -14.03 -15.45
C THR A 376 -1.09 -13.66 -14.04
N ARG A 377 -0.31 -14.03 -13.01
CA ARG A 377 -0.60 -13.68 -11.61
C ARG A 377 -0.11 -12.28 -11.22
N SER A 378 0.50 -11.57 -12.16
CA SER A 378 1.06 -10.24 -11.95
C SER A 378 0.00 -9.15 -12.10
N MET A 379 0.28 -7.99 -11.53
CA MET A 379 -0.44 -6.75 -11.79
C MET A 379 0.50 -5.72 -12.42
N VAL A 380 -0.07 -4.68 -13.03
CA VAL A 380 0.69 -3.64 -13.71
C VAL A 380 0.10 -2.25 -13.45
N MET A 381 0.98 -1.29 -13.25
CA MET A 381 0.68 0.14 -13.39
C MET A 381 0.97 0.57 -14.83
N LEU A 382 -0.06 0.88 -15.60
CA LEU A 382 0.14 1.32 -17.01
C LEU A 382 0.57 2.79 -17.08
N GLY A 383 0.05 3.64 -16.19
CA GLY A 383 0.42 5.04 -16.08
C GLY A 383 0.49 5.50 -14.62
N ALA A 384 1.37 6.47 -14.37
CA ALA A 384 1.57 7.10 -13.07
C ALA A 384 1.17 8.59 -13.15
N GLN A 385 -0.13 8.88 -13.16
CA GLN A 385 -0.62 10.25 -13.17
C GLN A 385 -0.59 10.85 -11.75
N SER A 386 -0.15 12.09 -11.66
CA SER A 386 -0.32 12.91 -10.46
C SER A 386 -1.76 13.41 -10.36
N LEU A 387 -2.11 13.96 -9.20
CA LEU A 387 -3.41 14.55 -8.92
C LEU A 387 -3.71 15.78 -9.79
N HIS A 388 -2.66 16.42 -10.32
CA HIS A 388 -2.76 17.65 -11.11
C HIS A 388 -3.69 17.50 -12.30
N LEU A 389 -4.51 18.53 -12.53
CA LEU A 389 -5.33 18.66 -13.72
C LEU A 389 -4.59 19.60 -14.69
N PRO A 390 -4.06 19.09 -15.82
CA PRO A 390 -3.46 19.93 -16.85
C PRO A 390 -4.46 20.96 -17.39
N THR A 391 -3.98 22.17 -17.63
CA THR A 391 -4.73 23.28 -18.17
C THR A 391 -4.83 23.13 -19.69
N GLU A 392 -6.01 23.42 -20.26
CA GLU A 392 -6.21 23.46 -21.72
C GLU A 392 -5.83 24.82 -22.35
N GLU A 393 -5.39 25.76 -21.52
CA GLU A 393 -4.95 27.09 -21.92
C GLU A 393 -3.49 27.05 -22.40
N GLY A 394 -3.12 28.02 -23.23
CA GLY A 394 -1.77 28.15 -23.75
C GLY A 394 -1.56 27.55 -25.14
N ASP A 395 -0.33 27.67 -25.63
CA ASP A 395 0.06 27.16 -26.94
C ASP A 395 0.21 25.62 -26.95
N VAL A 396 0.65 25.05 -28.08
CA VAL A 396 0.83 23.59 -28.19
C VAL A 396 1.96 23.09 -27.30
N ALA A 397 3.02 23.89 -27.11
CA ALA A 397 4.19 23.52 -26.31
C ALA A 397 3.90 23.63 -24.81
N GLU A 398 3.19 24.67 -24.37
CA GLU A 398 2.76 24.88 -22.99
C GLU A 398 1.85 23.74 -22.53
N ARG A 399 0.85 23.37 -23.34
CA ARG A 399 -0.03 22.22 -23.05
C ARG A 399 0.71 20.89 -23.01
N ALA A 400 1.69 20.70 -23.89
CA ALA A 400 2.53 19.51 -23.86
C ALA A 400 3.38 19.45 -22.58
N ASN A 401 3.95 20.58 -22.17
CA ASN A 401 4.76 20.69 -20.95
C ASN A 401 3.92 20.48 -19.68
N ASP A 402 2.72 21.04 -19.64
CA ASP A 402 1.83 20.88 -18.49
C ASP A 402 1.35 19.42 -18.35
N ARG A 403 1.06 18.76 -19.48
CA ARG A 403 0.75 17.32 -19.50
C ARG A 403 1.95 16.45 -19.09
N LEU A 404 3.18 16.83 -19.44
CA LEU A 404 4.37 16.13 -18.92
C LEU A 404 4.53 16.35 -17.41
N SER A 405 4.16 17.55 -16.93
CA SER A 405 4.24 17.91 -15.52
C SER A 405 3.16 17.24 -14.67
N SER A 406 2.07 16.74 -15.26
CA SER A 406 1.08 15.91 -14.56
C SER A 406 1.47 14.44 -14.44
N MET A 407 2.55 14.01 -15.10
CA MET A 407 3.02 12.62 -15.06
C MET A 407 4.08 12.45 -13.97
N LEU A 408 3.75 11.66 -12.95
CA LEU A 408 4.55 11.54 -11.73
C LEU A 408 5.95 10.97 -12.01
N GLN A 409 6.11 10.11 -13.02
CA GLN A 409 7.42 9.56 -13.40
C GLN A 409 8.41 10.64 -13.85
N TYR A 410 7.94 11.68 -14.54
CA TYR A 410 8.79 12.80 -14.93
C TYR A 410 9.04 13.74 -13.77
N VAL A 411 8.02 13.98 -12.92
CA VAL A 411 8.18 14.77 -11.69
C VAL A 411 9.24 14.14 -10.77
N MET A 412 9.25 12.82 -10.59
CA MET A 412 10.28 12.10 -9.83
C MET A 412 11.68 12.25 -10.47
N CYS A 413 11.80 12.15 -11.79
CA CYS A 413 13.07 12.38 -12.49
C CYS A 413 13.58 13.82 -12.31
N ILE A 414 12.71 14.82 -12.50
CA ILE A 414 13.06 16.24 -12.33
C ILE A 414 13.44 16.55 -10.89
N SER A 415 12.69 15.99 -9.94
CA SER A 415 12.97 16.12 -8.51
C SER A 415 14.39 15.67 -8.15
N ARG A 416 14.82 14.55 -8.73
CA ARG A 416 16.18 14.05 -8.55
C ARG A 416 17.25 14.97 -9.15
N PHE A 417 17.01 15.57 -10.33
CA PHE A 417 17.91 16.60 -10.86
C PHE A 417 18.01 17.80 -9.92
N ALA A 418 16.88 18.25 -9.36
CA ALA A 418 16.86 19.33 -8.38
C ALA A 418 17.66 18.98 -7.11
N HIS A 419 17.59 17.74 -6.64
CA HIS A 419 18.40 17.24 -5.52
C HIS A 419 19.90 17.31 -5.82
N TYR A 420 20.35 16.79 -6.96
CA TYR A 420 21.76 16.86 -7.35
C TYR A 420 22.26 18.29 -7.45
N VAL A 421 21.54 19.15 -8.16
CA VAL A 421 21.93 20.55 -8.36
C VAL A 421 21.98 21.30 -7.04
N LYS A 422 21.04 21.02 -6.12
CA LYS A 422 21.05 21.61 -4.78
C LYS A 422 22.32 21.24 -4.01
N VAL A 423 22.71 19.96 -4.02
CA VAL A 423 23.92 19.47 -3.34
C VAL A 423 25.18 20.06 -3.99
N MET A 424 25.28 19.99 -5.32
CA MET A 424 26.43 20.51 -6.09
C MET A 424 26.61 22.02 -5.92
N ALA A 425 25.53 22.78 -5.98
CA ALA A 425 25.57 24.23 -5.77
C ALA A 425 25.97 24.57 -4.34
N ARG A 426 25.47 23.82 -3.34
CA ARG A 426 25.80 24.00 -1.93
C ARG A 426 27.28 23.76 -1.65
N ASP A 427 27.85 22.67 -2.17
CA ASP A 427 29.27 22.33 -1.97
C ASP A 427 30.22 23.38 -2.54
N ARG A 428 29.73 24.22 -3.46
CA ARG A 428 30.47 25.34 -4.04
C ARG A 428 30.16 26.70 -3.44
N VAL A 429 29.28 26.80 -2.45
CA VAL A 429 29.04 28.06 -1.74
C VAL A 429 30.33 28.50 -1.05
N GLY A 430 30.81 29.70 -1.41
CA GLY A 430 32.09 30.25 -0.91
C GLY A 430 33.30 29.97 -1.79
N ALA A 431 33.16 29.17 -2.86
CA ALA A 431 34.17 29.12 -3.91
C ALA A 431 34.11 30.41 -4.75
N TYR A 432 35.27 30.88 -5.23
CA TYR A 432 35.36 31.99 -6.17
C TYR A 432 34.93 31.53 -7.57
N SER A 433 33.63 31.30 -7.78
CA SER A 433 33.05 30.91 -9.06
C SER A 433 32.19 32.02 -9.64
N THR A 434 32.46 32.39 -10.89
CA THR A 434 31.56 33.27 -11.66
C THR A 434 30.27 32.51 -12.04
N PRO A 435 29.16 33.22 -12.34
CA PRO A 435 27.95 32.57 -12.85
C PRO A 435 28.21 31.67 -14.06
N GLN A 436 29.11 32.09 -14.96
CA GLN A 436 29.49 31.35 -16.16
C GLN A 436 30.27 30.07 -15.83
N ASP A 437 31.10 30.09 -14.79
CA ASP A 437 31.81 28.90 -14.33
C ASP A 437 30.86 27.87 -13.72
N LEU A 438 29.85 28.33 -12.98
CA LEU A 438 28.82 27.47 -12.41
C LEU A 438 27.92 26.89 -13.50
N GLU A 439 27.52 27.71 -14.48
CA GLU A 439 26.74 27.28 -15.64
C GLU A 439 27.46 26.17 -16.41
N ARG A 440 28.71 26.40 -16.81
CA ARG A 440 29.53 25.41 -17.51
C ARG A 440 29.69 24.12 -16.72
N TYR A 441 29.94 24.21 -15.42
CA TYR A 441 30.09 23.03 -14.56
C TYR A 441 28.81 22.19 -14.50
N LEU A 442 27.66 22.83 -14.29
CA LEU A 442 26.37 22.12 -14.22
C LEU A 442 25.96 21.59 -15.60
N GLU A 443 26.25 22.29 -16.69
CA GLU A 443 26.02 21.80 -18.06
C GLU A 443 26.89 20.59 -18.40
N GLU A 444 28.18 20.61 -18.07
CA GLU A 444 29.08 19.46 -18.26
C GLU A 444 28.60 18.23 -17.47
N TRP A 445 28.08 18.44 -16.25
CA TRP A 445 27.46 17.37 -15.47
C TRP A 445 26.17 16.85 -16.13
N LEU A 446 25.25 17.75 -16.54
CA LEU A 446 23.98 17.39 -17.17
C LEU A 446 24.17 16.59 -18.47
N ARG A 447 25.22 16.89 -19.25
CA ARG A 447 25.54 16.16 -20.49
C ARG A 447 25.74 14.66 -20.27
N ASN A 448 26.17 14.25 -19.08
CA ASN A 448 26.33 12.83 -18.74
C ASN A 448 25.00 12.09 -18.59
N TYR A 449 23.86 12.79 -18.61
CA TYR A 449 22.51 12.22 -18.50
C TYR A 449 21.63 12.49 -19.72
N THR A 450 22.20 13.06 -20.80
CA THR A 450 21.50 13.37 -22.04
C THR A 450 21.91 12.46 -23.18
N ILE A 451 20.95 12.00 -23.99
CA ILE A 451 21.21 11.28 -25.24
C ILE A 451 20.56 11.99 -26.41
N GLY A 452 21.38 12.43 -27.36
CA GLY A 452 20.91 13.07 -28.60
C GLY A 452 20.34 12.13 -29.65
N ASN A 453 20.42 10.81 -29.45
CA ASN A 453 19.83 9.81 -30.34
C ASN A 453 18.42 9.41 -29.90
N THR A 454 17.40 9.89 -30.62
CA THR A 454 15.99 9.58 -30.36
C THR A 454 15.64 8.10 -30.59
N ASP A 455 16.41 7.39 -31.41
CA ASP A 455 16.19 5.97 -31.75
C ASP A 455 16.87 5.01 -30.77
N ALA A 456 17.42 5.52 -29.67
CA ALA A 456 17.97 4.71 -28.59
C ALA A 456 16.94 3.68 -28.07
N GLY A 457 17.43 2.48 -27.74
CA GLY A 457 16.63 1.42 -27.13
C GLY A 457 16.06 1.84 -25.76
N PRO A 458 15.00 1.17 -25.29
CA PRO A 458 14.28 1.53 -24.06
C PRO A 458 15.18 1.49 -22.81
N ASP A 459 16.12 0.55 -22.74
CA ASP A 459 17.08 0.40 -21.63
C ASP A 459 18.05 1.58 -21.57
N LEU A 460 18.52 2.05 -22.72
CA LEU A 460 19.42 3.20 -22.79
C LEU A 460 18.67 4.50 -22.42
N LYS A 461 17.42 4.65 -22.86
CA LYS A 461 16.54 5.76 -22.46
C LYS A 461 16.17 5.74 -20.97
N ALA A 462 16.19 4.57 -20.32
CA ALA A 462 15.96 4.47 -18.89
C ALA A 462 17.19 4.91 -18.07
N ARG A 463 18.40 4.56 -18.54
CA ARG A 463 19.67 5.01 -17.91
C ARG A 463 19.94 6.51 -18.06
N TYR A 464 19.53 7.07 -19.19
CA TYR A 464 19.72 8.47 -19.52
C TYR A 464 18.34 9.10 -19.78
N PRO A 465 17.70 9.67 -18.76
CA PRO A 465 16.29 10.04 -18.85
C PRO A 465 15.99 11.24 -19.77
N LEU A 466 17.03 11.99 -20.18
CA LEU A 466 16.88 13.23 -20.94
C LEU A 466 17.30 13.05 -22.40
N SER A 467 16.47 13.57 -23.31
CA SER A 467 16.82 13.74 -24.72
C SER A 467 17.62 15.03 -24.98
N GLY A 468 17.40 16.05 -24.16
CA GLY A 468 18.12 17.31 -24.22
C GLY A 468 18.02 18.07 -22.89
N ALA A 469 19.00 18.94 -22.64
CA ALA A 469 19.00 19.82 -21.48
C ALA A 469 19.69 21.14 -21.82
N ARG A 470 19.21 22.23 -21.22
CA ARG A 470 19.85 23.55 -21.25
C ARG A 470 19.76 24.17 -19.87
N LEU A 471 20.79 24.90 -19.46
CA LEU A 471 20.87 25.52 -18.15
C LEU A 471 21.33 26.97 -18.31
N GLU A 472 20.72 27.88 -17.56
CA GLU A 472 21.11 29.29 -17.55
C GLU A 472 21.29 29.76 -16.10
N VAL A 473 22.46 30.31 -15.77
CA VAL A 473 22.74 30.90 -14.46
C VAL A 473 22.87 32.40 -14.59
N ARG A 474 22.09 33.15 -13.80
CA ARG A 474 22.11 34.62 -13.79
C ARG A 474 22.21 35.14 -12.37
N GLU A 475 22.95 36.22 -12.16
CA GLU A 475 22.90 36.93 -10.88
C GLU A 475 21.54 37.62 -10.71
N VAL A 476 21.00 37.55 -9.50
CA VAL A 476 19.73 38.21 -9.17
C VAL A 476 19.98 39.70 -9.00
N PRO A 477 19.33 40.57 -9.82
CA PRO A 477 19.49 42.01 -9.69
C PRO A 477 19.16 42.50 -8.29
N GLY A 478 20.03 43.32 -7.70
CA GLY A 478 19.85 43.88 -6.36
C GLY A 478 20.24 42.97 -5.19
N ARG A 479 20.72 41.74 -5.44
CA ARG A 479 21.24 40.83 -4.40
C ARG A 479 22.60 40.24 -4.83
N PRO A 480 23.71 40.97 -4.65
CA PRO A 480 25.04 40.47 -5.04
C PRO A 480 25.37 39.17 -4.29
N GLY A 481 25.91 38.20 -5.02
CA GLY A 481 26.19 36.85 -4.50
C GLY A 481 25.01 35.87 -4.53
N THR A 482 23.80 36.32 -4.91
CA THR A 482 22.66 35.42 -5.17
C THR A 482 22.56 35.11 -6.65
N MET A 483 22.61 33.83 -7.00
CA MET A 483 22.45 33.34 -8.37
C MET A 483 21.11 32.63 -8.53
N SER A 484 20.45 32.84 -9.67
CA SER A 484 19.29 32.10 -10.13
C SER A 484 19.74 31.11 -11.19
N CYS A 485 19.33 29.84 -11.06
CA CYS A 485 19.57 28.79 -12.04
C CYS A 485 18.23 28.35 -12.63
N VAL A 486 18.11 28.43 -13.95
CA VAL A 486 16.93 27.95 -14.69
C VAL A 486 17.36 26.76 -15.54
N MET A 487 16.72 25.62 -15.34
CA MET A 487 17.00 24.39 -16.08
C MET A 487 15.83 24.03 -16.98
N HIS A 488 16.12 23.85 -18.26
CA HIS A 488 15.19 23.33 -19.24
C HIS A 488 15.56 21.87 -19.52
N LEU A 489 14.76 20.94 -19.01
CA LEU A 489 15.00 19.50 -19.12
C LEU A 489 13.97 18.88 -20.06
N GLN A 490 14.42 18.21 -21.11
CA GLN A 490 13.54 17.53 -22.06
C GLN A 490 13.63 16.01 -21.87
N PRO A 491 12.61 15.36 -21.28
CA PRO A 491 12.62 13.92 -21.09
C PRO A 491 12.45 13.16 -22.41
N HIS A 492 12.73 11.86 -22.41
CA HIS A 492 12.31 10.98 -23.51
C HIS A 492 10.79 10.73 -23.45
N PHE A 493 10.09 10.96 -24.55
CA PHE A 493 8.67 10.63 -24.65
C PHE A 493 8.45 9.11 -24.58
N GLN A 494 7.61 8.68 -23.65
CA GLN A 494 7.05 7.34 -23.63
C GLN A 494 5.70 7.33 -24.33
N PHE A 495 5.44 6.27 -25.09
CA PHE A 495 4.15 6.07 -25.76
C PHE A 495 3.07 5.79 -24.72
N ASP A 496 2.16 6.74 -24.56
CA ASP A 496 0.99 6.63 -23.67
C ASP A 496 -0.17 5.89 -24.38
N GLN A 497 -0.29 6.03 -25.71
CA GLN A 497 -1.42 5.47 -26.48
C GLN A 497 -1.05 5.11 -27.93
N VAL A 498 -1.66 4.03 -28.43
CA VAL A 498 -1.79 3.73 -29.86
C VAL A 498 -3.27 3.66 -30.19
N VAL A 499 -3.80 4.68 -30.86
CA VAL A 499 -5.17 4.64 -31.41
C VAL A 499 -5.07 4.15 -32.86
N SER A 500 -5.25 2.84 -33.06
CA SER A 500 -5.29 2.25 -34.40
C SER A 500 -6.67 2.49 -35.03
N GLY A 501 -6.76 3.44 -35.94
CA GLY A 501 -7.93 3.68 -36.78
C GLY A 501 -7.77 3.04 -38.16
N PHE A 502 -8.62 2.06 -38.50
CA PHE A 502 -8.67 1.51 -39.85
C PHE A 502 -9.62 2.34 -40.72
N LYS A 503 -9.08 3.05 -41.72
CA LYS A 503 -9.90 3.72 -42.75
C LYS A 503 -9.89 2.86 -44.01
N MET A 504 -10.93 2.05 -44.19
CA MET A 504 -11.11 1.25 -45.41
C MET A 504 -11.55 2.17 -46.54
N ARG A 505 -10.74 2.30 -47.59
CA ARG A 505 -11.12 2.92 -48.86
C ARG A 505 -11.28 1.81 -49.90
N THR A 506 -12.49 1.63 -50.40
CA THR A 506 -12.78 0.73 -51.52
C THR A 506 -13.11 1.59 -52.74
N GLU A 507 -12.27 1.56 -53.77
CA GLU A 507 -12.60 2.13 -55.07
C GLU A 507 -13.35 1.06 -55.90
N ILE A 508 -14.60 1.35 -56.26
CA ILE A 508 -15.36 0.53 -57.21
C ILE A 508 -15.15 1.16 -58.59
N GLN A 509 -14.22 0.61 -59.38
CA GLN A 509 -14.11 0.97 -60.78
C GLN A 509 -15.29 0.36 -61.54
N THR A 510 -16.20 1.19 -62.04
CA THR A 510 -17.18 0.75 -63.04
C THR A 510 -16.45 0.45 -64.34
N THR A 511 -16.38 -0.83 -64.70
CA THR A 511 -15.87 -1.29 -65.99
C THR A 511 -16.59 -0.53 -67.11
N ARG A 512 -15.84 0.20 -67.94
CA ARG A 512 -16.36 0.84 -69.14
C ARG A 512 -16.95 -0.25 -70.06
N THR A 513 -18.26 -0.27 -70.21
CA THR A 513 -18.91 -0.94 -71.33
C THR A 513 -18.56 -0.18 -72.61
N ARG A 514 -18.14 -0.92 -73.65
CA ARG A 514 -17.67 -0.42 -74.95
C ARG A 514 -18.66 0.48 -75.66
#